data_AF-A0A941RX42-F1
#
_entry.id   AF-A0A941RX42-F1
#
_cell.length_a   1.000
_cell.length_b   1.000
_cell.length_c   1.000
_cell.angle_alpha   90.00
_cell.angle_beta   90.00
_cell.angle_gamma   90.00
#
_symmetry.space_group_name_H-M   'P 1'
#
loop_
_entity.id
_entity.type
_entity.pdbx_description
1 polymer ?
#
loop_
_entity_poly.entity_id
_entity_poly.type
_entity_poly.pdbx_seq_one_letter_code
_entity_poly.pdbx_strand_id
1 'polypeptide(L)'
;MALVSTAEGGRVYILRDGKLVNTLAAKVDDLALSPEGEHLAVTMGNQLHMYDTQGGLLWSYTGDDILRTPRFSPDGRRIACGSELGRLEVLDIHGQRVRRQMFPAWPIPAWLPDGGLLVVTWTGGITRMDRTFQRIERFRFQLQPENLVKADDLTRPETVPTSRITNATNALEQPLPVTPNLLKETTALIDIRCEPKTHGDPREWQHKIERLTDGDPTPPQTPWLEWSDINYIDSGWRSKLTMHIDTFRTQLLVDAVTFVEDPKHPESWLRNCRLEYWDAQAATWRPGPRFLSNSATHSHRLEKPISAARFRLVSAGGGSWPVGNIRLGELVFHGKVLGPSHPDAVENRSVAVLFDEREEDLAAMMAAPLRPFAFHYADAYSGGKSLTLTQPGETVSHWQPPFGHCLPGWDFEIVENPQKPGEYRWLQFAWKRGAPETKGLALGVGPGHTGGWLFTAGEPPKLEGANPKSQSNSPPTDWDVVRVDLWKLNGGAPYRIRTLTLATVDGSGLFDQVLLGRTEADLQAVPRRHP
;
A
#
# COMPACT_ATOMS: atom_id res chain seq x y z
N MET A 1 11.84 -29.58 -11.63
CA MET A 1 11.69 -29.04 -10.26
C MET A 1 10.28 -28.51 -10.08
N ALA A 2 9.56 -28.88 -9.04
CA ALA A 2 8.25 -28.31 -8.73
C ALA A 2 8.35 -27.46 -7.45
N LEU A 3 7.65 -26.33 -7.40
CA LEU A 3 7.64 -25.38 -6.29
C LEU A 3 6.20 -25.06 -5.90
N VAL A 4 5.93 -24.94 -4.61
CA VAL A 4 4.63 -24.49 -4.07
C VAL A 4 4.71 -23.00 -3.74
N SER A 5 3.69 -22.23 -4.10
CA SER A 5 3.47 -20.89 -3.55
C SER A 5 2.35 -20.90 -2.53
N THR A 6 2.68 -20.45 -1.32
CA THR A 6 1.75 -20.23 -0.21
C THR A 6 1.11 -18.84 -0.25
N ALA A 7 1.67 -17.91 -1.03
CA ALA A 7 1.06 -16.61 -1.31
C ALA A 7 0.18 -16.69 -2.57
N GLU A 8 -0.99 -16.04 -2.52
CA GLU A 8 -1.97 -15.92 -3.62
C GLU A 8 -2.74 -17.20 -4.02
N GLY A 9 -3.45 -17.80 -3.05
CA GLY A 9 -4.56 -18.72 -3.35
C GLY A 9 -4.21 -20.20 -3.61
N GLY A 10 -2.96 -20.61 -3.37
CA GLY A 10 -2.53 -22.00 -3.52
C GLY A 10 -2.25 -22.38 -4.96
N ARG A 11 -1.00 -22.24 -5.38
CA ARG A 11 -0.54 -22.62 -6.72
C ARG A 11 0.71 -23.50 -6.63
N VAL A 12 0.79 -24.48 -7.52
CA VAL A 12 1.99 -25.28 -7.75
C VAL A 12 2.58 -24.91 -9.09
N TYR A 13 3.84 -24.48 -9.10
CA TYR A 13 4.59 -24.14 -10.29
C TYR A 13 5.52 -25.29 -10.66
N ILE A 14 5.44 -25.75 -11.91
CA ILE A 14 6.30 -26.80 -12.44
C ILE A 14 7.35 -26.14 -13.34
N LEU A 15 8.62 -26.34 -12.99
CA LEU A 15 9.77 -25.78 -13.68
C LEU A 15 10.62 -26.89 -14.33
N ARG A 16 11.03 -26.70 -15.58
CA ARG A 16 11.99 -27.56 -16.29
C ARG A 16 13.06 -26.65 -16.90
N ASP A 17 14.33 -26.96 -16.63
CA ASP A 17 15.49 -26.18 -17.10
C ASP A 17 15.37 -24.66 -16.83
N GLY A 18 14.90 -24.31 -15.64
CA GLY A 18 14.72 -22.92 -15.19
C GLY A 18 13.52 -22.19 -15.79
N LYS A 19 12.69 -22.86 -16.61
CA LYS A 19 11.50 -22.27 -17.26
C LYS A 19 10.22 -22.81 -16.64
N LEU A 20 9.22 -21.93 -16.50
CA LEU A 20 7.86 -22.32 -16.12
C LEU A 20 7.23 -23.13 -17.25
N VAL A 21 6.90 -24.39 -16.96
CA VAL A 21 6.22 -25.28 -17.91
C VAL A 21 4.74 -25.45 -17.60
N ASN A 22 4.34 -25.35 -16.32
CA ASN A 22 2.93 -25.43 -15.95
C ASN A 22 2.63 -24.79 -14.58
N THR A 23 1.37 -24.42 -14.37
CA THR A 23 0.83 -23.94 -13.09
C THR A 23 -0.46 -24.66 -12.75
N LEU A 24 -0.49 -25.37 -11.62
CA LEU A 24 -1.70 -26.01 -11.10
C LEU A 24 -2.33 -25.11 -10.02
N ALA A 25 -3.62 -24.85 -10.14
CA ALA A 25 -4.39 -24.17 -9.10
C ALA A 25 -4.80 -25.19 -8.03
N ALA A 26 -3.98 -25.31 -6.99
CA ALA A 26 -4.19 -26.27 -5.91
C ALA A 26 -3.64 -25.72 -4.59
N LYS A 27 -4.50 -25.72 -3.56
CA LYS A 27 -4.08 -25.47 -2.18
C LYS A 27 -3.55 -26.78 -1.61
N VAL A 28 -2.23 -26.88 -1.51
CA VAL A 28 -1.52 -28.14 -1.19
C VAL A 28 -0.82 -28.03 0.15
N ASP A 29 -0.84 -29.11 0.94
CA ASP A 29 -0.13 -29.20 2.21
C ASP A 29 1.32 -29.69 2.00
N ASP A 30 1.54 -30.60 1.06
CA ASP A 30 2.87 -31.12 0.66
C ASP A 30 2.81 -31.67 -0.78
N LEU A 31 3.98 -31.85 -1.42
CA LEU A 31 4.08 -32.44 -2.76
C LEU A 31 5.33 -33.29 -2.98
N ALA A 32 5.31 -34.10 -4.03
CA ALA A 32 6.47 -34.80 -4.55
C ALA A 32 6.42 -34.89 -6.07
N LEU A 33 7.57 -34.73 -6.72
CA LEU A 33 7.74 -34.95 -8.15
C LEU A 33 8.35 -36.33 -8.36
N SER A 34 7.85 -37.05 -9.36
CA SER A 34 8.43 -38.31 -9.81
C SER A 34 9.86 -38.15 -10.33
N PRO A 35 10.70 -39.21 -10.29
CA PRO A 35 12.08 -39.15 -10.78
C PRO A 35 12.23 -38.70 -12.24
N GLU A 36 11.33 -39.14 -13.11
CA GLU A 36 11.26 -38.76 -14.52
C GLU A 36 10.66 -37.35 -14.73
N GLY A 37 10.01 -36.80 -13.71
CA GLY A 37 9.41 -35.48 -13.75
C GLY A 37 8.14 -35.37 -14.58
N GLU A 38 7.41 -36.47 -14.77
CA GLU A 38 6.15 -36.55 -15.52
C GLU A 38 4.93 -36.55 -14.59
N HIS A 39 5.07 -37.09 -13.39
CA HIS A 39 4.00 -37.16 -12.39
C HIS A 39 4.29 -36.28 -11.17
N LEU A 40 3.24 -35.67 -10.63
CA LEU A 40 3.26 -34.88 -9.40
C LEU A 40 2.21 -35.42 -8.43
N ALA A 41 2.66 -35.80 -7.24
CA ALA A 41 1.79 -36.16 -6.14
C ALA A 41 1.62 -35.01 -5.16
N VAL A 42 0.40 -34.82 -4.68
CA VAL A 42 0.00 -33.70 -3.83
C VAL A 42 -0.87 -34.21 -2.69
N THR A 43 -0.60 -33.78 -1.46
CA THR A 43 -1.50 -34.01 -0.32
C THR A 43 -2.32 -32.76 0.01
N MET A 44 -3.60 -32.95 0.29
CA MET A 44 -4.53 -31.89 0.70
C MET A 44 -5.51 -32.47 1.74
N GLY A 45 -5.34 -32.12 3.01
CA GLY A 45 -6.05 -32.77 4.11
C GLY A 45 -5.85 -34.30 4.05
N ASN A 46 -6.93 -35.06 4.02
CA ASN A 46 -6.89 -36.52 3.92
C ASN A 46 -6.80 -37.06 2.48
N GLN A 47 -6.62 -36.19 1.48
CA GLN A 47 -6.53 -36.57 0.08
C GLN A 47 -5.07 -36.65 -0.38
N LEU A 48 -4.78 -37.67 -1.19
CA LEU A 48 -3.62 -37.73 -2.06
C LEU A 48 -4.11 -37.64 -3.51
N HIS A 49 -3.57 -36.70 -4.27
CA HIS A 49 -3.88 -36.51 -5.67
C HIS A 49 -2.63 -36.75 -6.51
N MET A 50 -2.80 -37.44 -7.63
CA MET A 50 -1.76 -37.63 -8.62
C MET A 50 -2.11 -36.83 -9.86
N TYR A 51 -1.15 -36.01 -10.31
CA TYR A 51 -1.28 -35.20 -11.51
C TYR A 51 -0.24 -35.62 -12.54
N ASP A 52 -0.63 -35.53 -13.81
CA ASP A 52 0.32 -35.30 -14.89
C ASP A 52 0.83 -33.87 -14.77
N THR A 53 2.15 -33.71 -14.85
CA THR A 53 2.83 -32.41 -14.85
C THR A 53 2.42 -31.50 -16.00
N GLN A 54 1.80 -32.02 -17.08
CA GLN A 54 1.20 -31.23 -18.15
C GLN A 54 -0.24 -30.76 -17.88
N GLY A 55 -0.87 -31.16 -16.77
CA GLY A 55 -2.07 -30.49 -16.26
C GLY A 55 -3.35 -31.31 -16.13
N GLY A 56 -3.26 -32.62 -15.82
CA GLY A 56 -4.43 -33.47 -15.59
C GLY A 56 -4.38 -34.19 -14.25
N LEU A 57 -5.49 -34.20 -13.50
CA LEU A 57 -5.64 -35.11 -12.36
C LEU A 57 -5.79 -36.54 -12.91
N LEU A 58 -4.85 -37.42 -12.56
CA LEU A 58 -4.84 -38.82 -12.98
C LEU A 58 -5.69 -39.70 -12.06
N TRP A 59 -5.54 -39.50 -10.75
CA TRP A 59 -6.34 -40.18 -9.74
C TRP A 59 -6.29 -39.47 -8.40
N SER A 60 -7.24 -39.80 -7.53
CA SER A 60 -7.28 -39.38 -6.13
C SER A 60 -7.40 -40.59 -5.20
N TYR A 61 -6.87 -40.45 -3.99
CA TYR A 61 -6.95 -41.43 -2.92
C TYR A 61 -7.32 -40.74 -1.60
N THR A 62 -8.30 -41.30 -0.90
CA THR A 62 -8.73 -40.81 0.41
C THR A 62 -8.10 -41.67 1.52
N GLY A 63 -7.26 -41.05 2.35
CA GLY A 63 -6.73 -41.62 3.58
C GLY A 63 -7.73 -41.65 4.72
N ASP A 64 -7.31 -42.19 5.86
CA ASP A 64 -8.09 -42.17 7.10
C ASP A 64 -8.02 -40.86 7.87
N ASP A 65 -6.97 -40.07 7.64
CA ASP A 65 -6.77 -38.74 8.23
C ASP A 65 -5.81 -37.93 7.33
N ILE A 66 -5.36 -36.77 7.80
CA ILE A 66 -4.44 -35.87 7.11
C ILE A 66 -3.22 -36.65 6.61
N LEU A 67 -3.07 -36.67 5.30
CA LEU A 67 -1.95 -37.30 4.61
C LEU A 67 -0.82 -36.30 4.44
N ARG A 68 0.41 -36.76 4.66
CA ARG A 68 1.61 -35.93 4.61
C ARG A 68 2.78 -36.69 3.99
N THR A 69 3.81 -35.94 3.59
CA THR A 69 5.09 -36.47 3.12
C THR A 69 4.94 -37.50 1.99
N PRO A 70 4.26 -37.16 0.88
CA PRO A 70 4.25 -38.02 -0.29
C PRO A 70 5.69 -38.20 -0.80
N ARG A 71 6.08 -39.43 -1.18
CA ARG A 71 7.40 -39.74 -1.76
C ARG A 71 7.29 -40.80 -2.84
N PHE A 72 7.87 -40.53 -4.01
CA PHE A 72 7.99 -41.53 -5.08
C PHE A 72 9.11 -42.52 -4.80
N SER A 73 8.90 -43.77 -5.19
CA SER A 73 9.96 -44.77 -5.27
C SER A 73 11.01 -44.39 -6.33
N PRO A 74 12.25 -44.88 -6.24
CA PRO A 74 13.31 -44.55 -7.19
C PRO A 74 12.99 -44.97 -8.63
N ASP A 75 12.16 -46.01 -8.79
CA ASP A 75 11.67 -46.48 -10.09
C ASP A 75 10.44 -45.71 -10.61
N GLY A 76 9.93 -44.72 -9.86
CA GLY A 76 8.75 -43.91 -10.20
C GLY A 76 7.41 -44.66 -10.13
N ARG A 77 7.42 -45.96 -9.81
CA ARG A 77 6.21 -46.82 -9.95
C ARG A 77 5.32 -46.83 -8.73
N ARG A 78 5.78 -46.31 -7.60
CA ARG A 78 5.06 -46.34 -6.32
C ARG A 78 5.18 -45.00 -5.61
N ILE A 79 4.19 -44.73 -4.78
CA ILE A 79 4.16 -43.59 -3.89
C ILE A 79 3.86 -44.05 -2.47
N ALA A 80 4.57 -43.49 -1.50
CA ALA A 80 4.33 -43.69 -0.08
C ALA A 80 3.95 -42.36 0.57
N CYS A 81 2.98 -42.38 1.49
CA CYS A 81 2.65 -41.25 2.35
C CYS A 81 2.22 -41.73 3.73
N GLY A 82 2.32 -40.85 4.72
CA GLY A 82 1.89 -41.11 6.10
C GLY A 82 0.64 -40.34 6.46
N SER A 83 -0.22 -40.96 7.25
CA SER A 83 -1.37 -40.36 7.93
C SER A 83 -1.00 -39.93 9.34
N GLU A 84 -1.58 -38.84 9.85
CA GLU A 84 -1.40 -38.39 11.23
C GLU A 84 -1.85 -39.44 12.27
N LEU A 85 -2.77 -40.35 11.92
CA LEU A 85 -3.18 -41.49 12.77
C LEU A 85 -2.17 -42.64 12.78
N GLY A 86 -1.00 -42.47 12.19
CA GLY A 86 0.07 -43.47 12.23
C GLY A 86 0.01 -44.49 11.09
N ARG A 87 -0.84 -44.29 10.08
CA ARG A 87 -0.95 -45.21 8.95
C ARG A 87 0.04 -44.86 7.85
N LEU A 88 0.84 -45.83 7.42
CA LEU A 88 1.60 -45.77 6.18
C LEU A 88 0.73 -46.32 5.05
N GLU A 89 0.58 -45.54 3.98
CA GLU A 89 -0.07 -45.96 2.74
C GLU A 89 0.98 -46.01 1.64
N VAL A 90 1.01 -47.11 0.88
CA VAL A 90 1.82 -47.25 -0.33
C VAL A 90 0.88 -47.62 -1.47
N LEU A 91 0.91 -46.81 -2.52
CA LEU A 91 0.11 -47.00 -3.73
C LEU A 91 1.04 -47.17 -4.94
N ASP A 92 0.53 -47.83 -5.97
CA ASP A 92 1.18 -47.83 -7.28
C ASP A 92 0.85 -46.53 -8.04
N ILE A 93 1.49 -46.37 -9.19
CA ILE A 93 1.31 -45.19 -10.04
C ILE A 93 -0.11 -45.05 -10.61
N HIS A 94 -0.95 -46.09 -10.52
CA HIS A 94 -2.35 -46.09 -10.94
C HIS A 94 -3.32 -45.88 -9.76
N GLY A 95 -2.81 -45.56 -8.57
CA GLY A 95 -3.62 -45.30 -7.38
C GLY A 95 -4.13 -46.57 -6.69
N GLN A 96 -3.63 -47.75 -7.07
CA GLN A 96 -3.99 -48.99 -6.39
C GLN A 96 -3.13 -49.20 -5.16
N ARG A 97 -3.76 -49.57 -4.06
CA ARG A 97 -3.08 -49.77 -2.78
C ARG A 97 -2.21 -51.02 -2.83
N VAL A 98 -0.90 -50.83 -2.71
CA VAL A 98 0.11 -51.88 -2.64
C VAL A 98 0.31 -52.34 -1.20
N ARG A 99 0.35 -51.40 -0.25
CA ARG A 99 0.54 -51.70 1.17
C ARG A 99 -0.17 -50.71 2.06
N ARG A 100 -0.67 -51.21 3.19
CA ARG A 100 -1.09 -50.41 4.34
C ARG A 100 -0.48 -50.98 5.60
N GLN A 101 0.06 -50.13 6.47
CA GLN A 101 0.65 -50.58 7.72
C GLN A 101 0.51 -49.55 8.84
N MET A 102 0.17 -50.02 10.04
CA MET A 102 0.09 -49.17 11.23
C MET A 102 1.44 -49.02 11.92
N PHE A 103 1.72 -47.78 12.33
CA PHE A 103 2.83 -47.37 13.16
C PHE A 103 2.29 -46.66 14.42
N PRO A 104 3.05 -46.64 15.53
CA PRO A 104 2.59 -46.03 16.80
C PRO A 104 2.39 -44.51 16.77
N ALA A 105 2.87 -43.84 15.73
CA ALA A 105 2.74 -42.40 15.49
C ALA A 105 2.90 -42.15 13.98
N TRP A 106 2.65 -40.90 13.56
CA TRP A 106 2.74 -40.48 12.15
C TRP A 106 4.04 -40.96 11.47
N PRO A 107 3.95 -41.83 10.44
CA PRO A 107 5.11 -42.36 9.72
C PRO A 107 5.55 -41.43 8.60
N ILE A 108 6.85 -41.22 8.48
CA ILE A 108 7.51 -40.49 7.41
C ILE A 108 8.29 -41.51 6.56
N PRO A 109 7.83 -41.82 5.33
CA PRO A 109 8.52 -42.76 4.46
C PRO A 109 9.70 -42.10 3.74
N ALA A 110 10.79 -42.83 3.59
CA ALA A 110 11.89 -42.54 2.69
C ALA A 110 12.21 -43.81 1.89
N TRP A 111 12.19 -43.72 0.56
CA TRP A 111 12.54 -44.86 -0.26
C TRP A 111 14.04 -45.11 -0.27
N LEU A 112 14.41 -46.37 -0.15
CA LEU A 112 15.78 -46.83 -0.31
C LEU A 112 16.07 -47.07 -1.79
N PRO A 113 17.33 -47.00 -2.26
CA PRO A 113 17.70 -47.27 -3.66
C PRO A 113 17.29 -48.67 -4.13
N ASP A 114 17.16 -49.62 -3.21
CA ASP A 114 16.65 -50.94 -3.52
C ASP A 114 15.12 -50.96 -3.72
N GLY A 115 14.37 -49.91 -3.42
CA GLY A 115 12.90 -49.92 -3.49
C GLY A 115 12.23 -50.52 -2.26
N GLY A 116 12.99 -50.75 -1.19
CA GLY A 116 12.45 -50.83 0.17
C GLY A 116 12.16 -49.45 0.75
N LEU A 117 11.67 -49.42 1.98
CA LEU A 117 11.33 -48.18 2.70
C LEU A 117 12.09 -48.11 4.03
N LEU A 118 12.62 -46.94 4.34
CA LEU A 118 12.92 -46.52 5.70
C LEU A 118 11.74 -45.68 6.20
N VAL A 119 11.14 -46.07 7.32
CA VAL A 119 10.01 -45.35 7.92
C VAL A 119 10.43 -44.85 9.28
N VAL A 120 10.37 -43.53 9.47
CA VAL A 120 10.63 -42.88 10.75
C VAL A 120 9.31 -42.40 11.34
N THR A 121 9.11 -42.54 12.65
CA THR A 121 7.96 -41.96 13.34
C THR A 121 8.39 -40.75 14.16
N TRP A 122 7.49 -39.79 14.36
CA TRP A 122 7.76 -38.60 15.19
C TRP A 122 8.25 -38.95 16.61
N THR A 123 7.86 -40.11 17.14
CA THR A 123 8.32 -40.66 18.42
C THR A 123 9.73 -41.29 18.39
N GLY A 124 10.48 -41.11 17.29
CA GLY A 124 11.87 -41.59 17.14
C GLY A 124 12.01 -43.07 16.77
N GLY A 125 10.91 -43.75 16.39
CA GLY A 125 10.98 -45.12 15.90
C GLY A 125 11.47 -45.17 14.46
N ILE A 126 12.45 -46.02 14.15
CA ILE A 126 12.94 -46.24 12.79
C ILE A 126 12.68 -47.69 12.40
N THR A 127 12.06 -47.92 11.25
CA THR A 127 11.76 -49.25 10.73
C THR A 127 12.24 -49.35 9.28
N ARG A 128 13.10 -50.32 9.00
CA ARG A 128 13.45 -50.69 7.62
C ARG A 128 12.49 -51.77 7.12
N MET A 129 11.97 -51.57 5.92
CA MET A 129 11.09 -52.48 5.21
C MET A 129 11.74 -52.87 3.88
N ASP A 130 11.68 -54.14 3.51
CA ASP A 130 12.20 -54.59 2.21
C ASP A 130 11.28 -54.16 1.06
N ARG A 131 11.64 -54.55 -0.18
CA ARG A 131 10.87 -54.28 -1.40
C ARG A 131 9.46 -54.90 -1.41
N THR A 132 9.22 -55.88 -0.55
CA THR A 132 7.93 -56.55 -0.32
C THR A 132 7.15 -55.92 0.85
N PHE A 133 7.70 -54.86 1.43
CA PHE A 133 7.17 -54.14 2.59
C PHE A 133 7.07 -54.99 3.85
N GLN A 134 7.91 -56.02 3.97
CA GLN A 134 8.08 -56.76 5.22
C GLN A 134 9.09 -56.05 6.11
N ARG A 135 8.79 -56.01 7.42
CA ARG A 135 9.66 -55.37 8.41
C ARG A 135 10.92 -56.21 8.57
N ILE A 136 12.09 -55.59 8.36
CA ILE A 136 13.38 -56.27 8.53
C ILE A 136 13.94 -55.98 9.94
N GLU A 137 13.85 -54.75 10.44
CA GLU A 137 14.47 -54.33 11.70
C GLU A 137 13.64 -53.29 12.46
N ARG A 138 13.60 -53.40 13.80
CA ARG A 138 12.93 -52.47 14.73
C ARG A 138 13.92 -52.03 15.82
N PHE A 139 14.60 -50.91 15.62
CA PHE A 139 15.43 -50.29 16.65
C PHE A 139 14.78 -49.00 17.15
N ARG A 140 14.98 -48.67 18.43
CA ARG A 140 14.61 -47.37 19.02
C ARG A 140 15.91 -46.67 19.39
N PHE A 141 16.21 -45.56 18.74
CA PHE A 141 17.33 -44.69 19.09
C PHE A 141 16.76 -43.46 19.81
N GLN A 142 17.36 -43.08 20.93
CA GLN A 142 17.10 -41.78 21.54
C GLN A 142 18.35 -40.94 21.30
N LEU A 143 18.25 -39.95 20.40
CA LEU A 143 19.32 -38.98 20.19
C LEU A 143 19.50 -38.21 21.50
N GLN A 144 20.63 -38.40 22.17
CA GLN A 144 21.07 -37.52 23.23
C GLN A 144 22.06 -36.54 22.59
N PRO A 145 21.82 -35.21 22.69
CA PRO A 145 22.76 -34.25 22.14
C PRO A 145 24.11 -34.39 22.87
N GLU A 146 25.21 -34.53 22.13
CA GLU A 146 26.56 -34.55 22.70
C GLU A 146 26.90 -33.25 23.45
N ASN A 147 26.23 -32.16 23.08
CA ASN A 147 26.31 -30.87 23.76
C ASN A 147 24.89 -30.36 24.05
N LEU A 148 24.50 -30.35 25.32
CA LEU A 148 23.34 -29.57 25.76
C LEU A 148 23.60 -28.10 25.42
N VAL A 149 22.67 -27.48 24.70
CA VAL A 149 22.65 -26.03 24.49
C VAL A 149 22.77 -25.38 25.87
N LYS A 150 23.85 -24.62 26.10
CA LYS A 150 24.00 -23.93 27.39
C LYS A 150 23.01 -22.78 27.43
N ALA A 151 22.58 -22.35 28.62
CA ALA A 151 21.69 -21.20 28.75
C ALA A 151 22.24 -19.96 28.02
N ASP A 152 23.57 -19.81 27.99
CA ASP A 152 24.26 -18.72 27.30
C ASP A 152 24.18 -18.81 25.76
N ASP A 153 24.00 -20.01 25.19
CA ASP A 153 23.80 -20.18 23.75
C ASP A 153 22.39 -19.73 23.29
N LEU A 154 21.43 -19.69 24.22
CA LEU A 154 20.07 -19.19 23.99
C LEU A 154 19.98 -17.66 24.14
N THR A 155 20.94 -17.04 24.83
CA THR A 155 21.00 -15.59 25.03
C THR A 155 22.04 -14.90 24.14
N ARG A 156 22.84 -15.67 23.39
CA ARG A 156 23.77 -15.11 22.41
C ARG A 156 23.02 -14.29 21.36
N PRO A 157 23.46 -13.05 21.05
CA PRO A 157 22.87 -12.27 19.98
C PRO A 157 22.91 -13.04 18.66
N GLU A 158 21.79 -13.14 17.98
CA GLU A 158 21.71 -13.79 16.68
C GLU A 158 22.53 -12.97 15.67
N THR A 159 23.62 -13.54 15.15
CA THR A 159 24.57 -12.82 14.29
C THR A 159 24.25 -12.93 12.80
N VAL A 160 23.29 -13.78 12.43
CA VAL A 160 22.91 -14.03 11.04
C VAL A 160 21.40 -14.19 10.94
N PRO A 161 20.66 -13.28 10.26
CA PRO A 161 19.25 -13.49 9.99
C PRO A 161 19.05 -14.74 9.15
N THR A 162 18.07 -15.55 9.53
CA THR A 162 17.81 -16.93 9.09
C THR A 162 17.41 -17.08 7.62
N SER A 163 17.30 -15.98 6.85
CA SER A 163 17.11 -15.99 5.40
C SER A 163 17.64 -14.70 4.78
N ARG A 164 18.89 -14.69 4.30
CA ARG A 164 19.42 -13.58 3.50
C ARG A 164 19.24 -13.88 2.01
N ILE A 165 18.60 -12.97 1.27
CA ILE A 165 18.74 -12.92 -0.20
C ILE A 165 20.11 -12.30 -0.48
N THR A 166 21.16 -13.11 -0.54
CA THR A 166 22.52 -12.64 -0.79
C THR A 166 22.88 -12.61 -2.28
N ASN A 167 22.19 -13.42 -3.08
CA ASN A 167 22.63 -13.75 -4.44
C ASN A 167 21.77 -13.12 -5.54
N ALA A 168 20.78 -12.29 -5.19
CA ALA A 168 19.89 -11.68 -6.17
C ALA A 168 19.60 -10.22 -5.82
N THR A 169 19.68 -9.36 -6.83
CA THR A 169 19.29 -7.95 -6.75
C THR A 169 18.87 -7.47 -8.14
N ASN A 170 17.94 -6.51 -8.19
CA ASN A 170 17.63 -5.71 -9.37
C ASN A 170 18.05 -4.24 -9.21
N ALA A 171 18.89 -3.94 -8.20
CA ALA A 171 19.46 -2.63 -8.02
C ALA A 171 20.55 -2.34 -9.07
N LEU A 172 20.80 -1.05 -9.30
CA LEU A 172 21.92 -0.57 -10.10
C LEU A 172 23.25 -0.95 -9.43
N GLU A 173 24.25 -1.26 -10.25
CA GLU A 173 25.61 -1.57 -9.76
C GLU A 173 26.21 -0.40 -8.97
N GLN A 174 25.96 0.83 -9.42
CA GLN A 174 26.31 2.05 -8.71
C GLN A 174 25.01 2.74 -8.24
N PRO A 175 24.81 2.89 -6.92
CA PRO A 175 23.69 3.66 -6.40
C PRO A 175 23.69 5.11 -6.89
N LEU A 176 22.49 5.65 -7.09
CA LEU A 176 22.27 7.05 -7.40
C LEU A 176 22.58 7.93 -6.18
N PRO A 177 22.89 9.22 -6.41
CA PRO A 177 23.10 10.19 -5.33
C PRO A 177 21.88 10.31 -4.40
N VAL A 178 22.10 10.76 -3.16
CA VAL A 178 21.00 11.01 -2.21
C VAL A 178 20.31 12.36 -2.40
N THR A 179 20.91 13.26 -3.18
CA THR A 179 20.37 14.57 -3.54
C THR A 179 20.45 14.81 -5.05
N PRO A 180 19.47 15.49 -5.67
CA PRO A 180 18.23 16.00 -5.09
C PRO A 180 17.27 14.88 -4.68
N ASN A 181 16.38 15.16 -3.71
CA ASN A 181 15.38 14.22 -3.21
C ASN A 181 13.97 14.83 -3.38
N LEU A 182 13.13 14.23 -4.24
CA LEU A 182 11.78 14.73 -4.48
C LEU A 182 10.93 14.72 -3.20
N LEU A 183 11.15 13.77 -2.29
CA LEU A 183 10.41 13.70 -1.03
C LEU A 183 10.69 14.92 -0.16
N LYS A 184 11.95 15.37 -0.13
CA LYS A 184 12.35 16.59 0.57
C LYS A 184 11.77 17.84 -0.09
N GLU A 185 11.88 17.92 -1.41
CA GLU A 185 11.38 19.06 -2.21
C GLU A 185 9.88 19.27 -1.99
N THR A 186 9.10 18.20 -1.93
CA THR A 186 7.64 18.28 -1.68
C THR A 186 7.25 18.30 -0.22
N THR A 187 8.21 18.15 0.71
CA THR A 187 7.94 17.95 2.13
C THR A 187 6.96 16.79 2.36
N ALA A 188 7.22 15.66 1.71
CA ALA A 188 6.32 14.50 1.70
C ALA A 188 6.04 14.02 3.14
N LEU A 189 4.77 13.72 3.40
CA LEU A 189 4.33 13.04 4.62
C LEU A 189 4.69 11.57 4.49
N ILE A 190 5.46 11.06 5.46
CA ILE A 190 5.85 9.66 5.53
C ILE A 190 5.32 9.09 6.83
N ASP A 191 4.40 8.14 6.73
CA ASP A 191 3.85 7.45 7.88
C ASP A 191 3.87 5.94 7.67
N ILE A 192 3.62 5.21 8.74
CA ILE A 192 3.50 3.77 8.68
C ILE A 192 2.23 3.36 9.41
N ARG A 193 1.46 2.46 8.80
CA ARG A 193 0.16 2.05 9.33
C ARG A 193 -0.17 0.61 8.95
N CYS A 194 -1.00 -0.03 9.75
CA CYS A 194 -1.52 -1.35 9.44
C CYS A 194 -2.66 -1.26 8.41
N GLU A 195 -2.81 -2.30 7.59
CA GLU A 195 -3.89 -2.43 6.63
C GLU A 195 -4.60 -3.79 6.76
N PRO A 196 -5.89 -3.79 7.19
CA PRO A 196 -6.69 -2.64 7.60
C PRO A 196 -6.13 -1.94 8.86
N LYS A 197 -6.50 -0.66 9.03
CA LYS A 197 -6.06 0.17 10.17
C LYS A 197 -6.38 -0.50 11.50
N THR A 198 -5.45 -0.39 12.44
CA THR A 198 -5.57 -0.90 13.81
C THR A 198 -5.35 0.22 14.83
N HIS A 199 -5.68 -0.04 16.09
CA HIS A 199 -5.49 0.95 17.18
C HIS A 199 -4.05 1.47 17.23
N GLY A 200 -3.90 2.80 17.27
CA GLY A 200 -2.61 3.49 17.28
C GLY A 200 -1.97 3.70 15.90
N ASP A 201 -2.73 3.57 14.81
CA ASP A 201 -2.28 4.01 13.48
C ASP A 201 -2.56 5.53 13.28
N PRO A 202 -1.67 6.26 12.57
CA PRO A 202 -0.34 5.84 12.14
C PRO A 202 0.61 5.61 13.33
N ARG A 203 1.59 4.73 13.17
CA ARG A 203 2.58 4.46 14.23
C ARG A 203 3.48 5.66 14.44
N GLU A 204 3.84 5.88 15.69
CA GLU A 204 4.79 6.92 16.04
C GLU A 204 6.21 6.51 15.65
N TRP A 205 6.93 7.46 15.04
CA TRP A 205 8.34 7.30 14.73
C TRP A 205 9.18 7.58 15.98
N GLN A 206 10.15 6.72 16.27
CA GLN A 206 11.12 6.96 17.36
C GLN A 206 12.05 8.15 17.09
N HIS A 207 12.16 8.57 15.82
CA HIS A 207 12.99 9.68 15.38
C HIS A 207 12.15 10.69 14.59
N LYS A 208 12.65 11.92 14.50
CA LYS A 208 12.08 12.94 13.61
C LYS A 208 12.11 12.45 12.16
N ILE A 209 10.94 12.32 11.54
CA ILE A 209 10.77 11.71 10.23
C ILE A 209 11.51 12.46 9.11
N GLU A 210 11.76 13.76 9.30
CA GLU A 210 12.49 14.59 8.35
C GLU A 210 13.91 14.08 8.09
N ARG A 211 14.51 13.36 9.06
CA ARG A 211 15.82 12.71 8.90
C ARG A 211 15.86 11.71 7.75
N LEU A 212 14.72 11.14 7.36
CA LEU A 212 14.66 10.17 6.27
C LEU A 212 14.87 10.82 4.89
N THR A 213 14.84 12.15 4.82
CA THR A 213 14.85 12.93 3.57
C THR A 213 15.79 14.13 3.63
N ASP A 214 16.63 14.26 4.66
CA ASP A 214 17.42 15.48 4.90
C ASP A 214 18.74 15.53 4.12
N GLY A 215 19.10 14.45 3.43
CA GLY A 215 20.33 14.31 2.67
C GLY A 215 21.52 13.80 3.50
N ASP A 216 21.34 13.50 4.80
CA ASP A 216 22.31 12.80 5.62
C ASP A 216 22.05 11.28 5.55
N PRO A 217 22.86 10.51 4.81
CA PRO A 217 22.68 9.06 4.67
C PRO A 217 22.94 8.28 5.96
N THR A 218 23.28 8.93 7.09
CA THR A 218 23.62 8.27 8.35
C THR A 218 22.40 7.61 9.00
N PRO A 219 22.36 6.27 9.11
CA PRO A 219 21.27 5.56 9.76
C PRO A 219 21.12 5.93 11.24
N PRO A 220 19.90 5.91 11.80
CA PRO A 220 19.68 6.15 13.22
C PRO A 220 20.28 5.01 14.06
N GLN A 221 20.74 5.34 15.28
CA GLN A 221 21.33 4.35 16.21
C GLN A 221 20.32 3.29 16.67
N THR A 222 19.04 3.67 16.80
CA THR A 222 17.93 2.77 17.10
C THR A 222 16.97 2.70 15.92
N PRO A 223 16.20 1.61 15.76
CA PRO A 223 15.21 1.51 14.69
C PRO A 223 14.14 2.60 14.73
N TRP A 224 13.45 2.77 13.60
CA TRP A 224 12.41 3.79 13.46
C TRP A 224 11.12 3.49 14.24
N LEU A 225 10.83 2.23 14.54
CA LEU A 225 9.62 1.82 15.27
C LEU A 225 9.94 1.22 16.62
N GLU A 226 9.00 1.27 17.56
CA GLU A 226 9.15 0.56 18.81
C GLU A 226 9.11 -0.96 18.59
N TRP A 227 9.95 -1.71 19.31
CA TRP A 227 9.97 -3.17 19.21
C TRP A 227 8.64 -3.81 19.61
N SER A 228 7.87 -3.18 20.50
CA SER A 228 6.54 -3.63 20.87
C SER A 228 5.58 -3.64 19.68
N ASP A 229 5.60 -2.58 18.85
CA ASP A 229 4.79 -2.51 17.62
C ASP A 229 5.19 -3.61 16.63
N ILE A 230 6.49 -3.84 16.42
CA ILE A 230 6.98 -4.93 15.56
C ILE A 230 6.52 -6.29 16.07
N ASN A 231 6.61 -6.55 17.38
CA ASN A 231 6.18 -7.83 17.97
C ASN A 231 4.67 -8.08 17.79
N TYR A 232 3.83 -7.06 17.92
CA TYR A 232 2.38 -7.19 17.69
C TYR A 232 2.05 -7.48 16.22
N ILE A 233 2.83 -6.93 15.29
CA ILE A 233 2.63 -7.16 13.86
C ILE A 233 3.10 -8.57 13.49
N ASP A 234 4.28 -8.97 13.96
CA ASP A 234 4.87 -10.27 13.62
C ASP A 234 4.12 -11.45 14.25
N SER A 235 3.56 -11.27 15.45
CA SER A 235 2.67 -12.24 16.08
C SER A 235 1.31 -12.39 15.39
N GLY A 236 1.01 -11.55 14.40
CA GLY A 236 -0.27 -11.53 13.67
C GLY A 236 -1.43 -10.93 14.46
N TRP A 237 -1.16 -10.31 15.62
CA TRP A 237 -2.18 -9.58 16.40
C TRP A 237 -2.65 -8.31 15.69
N ARG A 238 -1.83 -7.77 14.80
CA ARG A 238 -2.18 -6.63 13.94
C ARG A 238 -2.10 -7.02 12.46
N SER A 239 -2.72 -6.18 11.64
CA SER A 239 -2.74 -6.34 10.19
C SER A 239 -1.38 -6.02 9.55
N LYS A 240 -1.31 -6.16 8.22
CA LYS A 240 -0.10 -5.92 7.44
C LYS A 240 0.36 -4.48 7.57
N LEU A 241 1.61 -4.28 7.98
CA LEU A 241 2.21 -2.95 8.03
C LEU A 241 2.52 -2.44 6.61
N THR A 242 2.33 -1.15 6.37
CA THR A 242 2.62 -0.47 5.11
C THR A 242 3.21 0.91 5.38
N MET A 243 4.26 1.31 4.66
CA MET A 243 4.82 2.68 4.73
C MET A 243 4.19 3.51 3.63
N HIS A 244 3.49 4.57 4.00
CA HIS A 244 2.82 5.49 3.09
C HIS A 244 3.68 6.73 2.90
N ILE A 245 3.70 7.22 1.66
CA ILE A 245 4.41 8.41 1.23
C ILE A 245 3.40 9.26 0.47
N ASP A 246 3.06 10.42 1.02
CA ASP A 246 2.06 11.34 0.46
C ASP A 246 2.67 12.74 0.30
N THR A 247 2.77 13.21 -0.94
CA THR A 247 3.27 14.56 -1.25
C THR A 247 2.23 15.66 -1.04
N PHE A 248 1.05 15.30 -0.51
CA PHE A 248 -0.09 16.11 -0.09
C PHE A 248 -0.76 16.92 -1.22
N ARG A 249 0.00 17.73 -1.96
CA ARG A 249 -0.50 18.64 -3.02
C ARG A 249 0.24 18.48 -4.34
N THR A 250 1.31 17.70 -4.39
CA THR A 250 2.25 17.75 -5.52
C THR A 250 2.32 16.43 -6.28
N GLN A 251 2.00 16.43 -7.56
CA GLN A 251 2.19 15.27 -8.42
C GLN A 251 3.68 15.07 -8.72
N LEU A 252 4.17 13.85 -8.54
CA LEU A 252 5.53 13.46 -8.95
C LEU A 252 5.51 12.66 -10.25
N LEU A 253 6.63 12.65 -10.94
CA LEU A 253 7.04 11.64 -11.91
C LEU A 253 8.29 10.96 -11.37
N VAL A 254 8.15 9.74 -10.85
CA VAL A 254 9.23 8.99 -10.21
C VAL A 254 9.85 8.03 -11.22
N ASP A 255 11.16 8.11 -11.44
CA ASP A 255 11.89 7.26 -12.39
C ASP A 255 12.94 6.34 -11.73
N ALA A 256 13.33 6.62 -10.49
CA ALA A 256 14.11 5.73 -9.65
C ALA A 256 13.82 5.94 -8.15
N VAL A 257 14.12 4.93 -7.34
CA VAL A 257 14.07 5.02 -5.87
C VAL A 257 15.40 4.54 -5.30
N THR A 258 15.96 5.28 -4.34
CA THR A 258 17.17 4.88 -3.61
C THR A 258 16.87 4.70 -2.13
N PHE A 259 17.42 3.63 -1.57
CA PHE A 259 17.38 3.32 -0.16
C PHE A 259 18.82 3.37 0.37
N VAL A 260 18.99 4.03 1.50
CA VAL A 260 20.21 3.97 2.30
C VAL A 260 19.86 3.37 3.64
N GLU A 261 20.42 2.20 3.93
CA GLU A 261 20.11 1.40 5.11
C GLU A 261 21.37 1.17 5.95
N ASP A 262 21.20 0.68 7.19
CA ASP A 262 22.34 0.48 8.08
C ASP A 262 23.18 -0.74 7.72
N PRO A 263 24.44 -0.59 7.23
CA PRO A 263 25.28 -1.72 6.85
C PRO A 263 25.63 -2.65 8.03
N LYS A 264 25.56 -2.16 9.28
CA LYS A 264 25.80 -2.95 10.50
C LYS A 264 24.60 -3.80 10.90
N HIS A 265 23.42 -3.50 10.36
CA HIS A 265 22.16 -4.14 10.70
C HIS A 265 21.44 -4.72 9.46
N PRO A 266 22.04 -5.72 8.79
CA PRO A 266 21.47 -6.37 7.61
C PRO A 266 20.14 -7.09 7.81
N GLU A 267 19.75 -7.35 9.05
CA GLU A 267 18.44 -7.86 9.46
C GLU A 267 17.32 -6.82 9.35
N SER A 268 17.64 -5.52 9.22
CA SER A 268 16.67 -4.43 9.14
C SER A 268 16.41 -3.91 7.72
N TRP A 269 17.04 -4.51 6.72
CA TRP A 269 17.02 -4.03 5.34
C TRP A 269 15.70 -4.37 4.63
N LEU A 270 15.18 -3.43 3.84
CA LEU A 270 14.03 -3.58 2.94
C LEU A 270 14.40 -4.39 1.68
N ARG A 271 14.89 -5.62 1.88
CA ARG A 271 15.46 -6.48 0.84
C ARG A 271 14.50 -6.92 -0.25
N ASN A 272 13.22 -6.97 0.07
CA ASN A 272 12.17 -7.44 -0.84
C ASN A 272 10.86 -6.71 -0.53
N CYS A 273 10.73 -5.50 -1.07
CA CYS A 273 9.51 -4.72 -0.98
C CYS A 273 8.94 -4.44 -2.38
N ARG A 274 7.68 -4.06 -2.43
CA ARG A 274 7.03 -3.57 -3.65
C ARG A 274 6.65 -2.11 -3.44
N LEU A 275 6.91 -1.29 -4.44
CA LEU A 275 6.31 0.03 -4.54
C LEU A 275 4.92 -0.11 -5.14
N GLU A 276 3.92 0.48 -4.48
CA GLU A 276 2.60 0.70 -5.03
C GLU A 276 2.33 2.19 -5.10
N TYR A 277 1.43 2.60 -6.00
CA TYR A 277 1.11 4.00 -6.21
C TYR A 277 -0.40 4.18 -6.34
N TRP A 278 -0.91 5.33 -5.90
CA TRP A 278 -2.34 5.61 -5.94
C TRP A 278 -2.75 6.11 -7.33
N ASP A 279 -3.72 5.45 -7.93
CA ASP A 279 -4.43 5.92 -9.10
C ASP A 279 -5.61 6.79 -8.64
N ALA A 280 -5.48 8.11 -8.78
CA ALA A 280 -6.47 9.07 -8.34
C ALA A 280 -7.80 8.97 -9.10
N GLN A 281 -7.77 8.52 -10.35
CA GLN A 281 -8.96 8.40 -11.18
C GLN A 281 -9.73 7.13 -10.84
N ALA A 282 -9.02 6.00 -10.68
CA ALA A 282 -9.64 4.74 -10.30
C ALA A 282 -9.91 4.62 -8.80
N ALA A 283 -9.40 5.55 -7.99
CA ALA A 283 -9.44 5.51 -6.53
C ALA A 283 -8.92 4.16 -5.96
N THR A 284 -7.82 3.66 -6.52
CA THR A 284 -7.23 2.38 -6.11
C THR A 284 -5.70 2.42 -6.09
N TRP A 285 -5.10 1.57 -5.25
CA TRP A 285 -3.68 1.29 -5.30
C TRP A 285 -3.35 0.40 -6.50
N ARG A 286 -2.33 0.78 -7.27
CA ARG A 286 -1.80 0.02 -8.40
C ARG A 286 -0.49 -0.65 -8.02
N PRO A 287 -0.26 -1.90 -8.45
CA PRO A 287 1.00 -2.58 -8.23
C PRO A 287 2.10 -1.91 -9.07
N GLY A 288 3.22 -1.58 -8.43
CA GLY A 288 4.43 -1.11 -9.10
C GLY A 288 5.57 -2.13 -9.01
N PRO A 289 6.82 -1.68 -9.25
CA PRO A 289 7.99 -2.54 -9.29
C PRO A 289 8.29 -3.18 -7.92
N ARG A 290 8.96 -4.32 -7.96
CA ARG A 290 9.59 -4.92 -6.78
C ARG A 290 11.02 -4.43 -6.66
N PHE A 291 11.46 -4.19 -5.45
CA PHE A 291 12.82 -3.81 -5.10
C PHE A 291 13.47 -4.97 -4.36
N LEU A 292 14.48 -5.57 -5.00
CA LEU A 292 15.25 -6.69 -4.50
C LEU A 292 16.69 -6.24 -4.28
N SER A 293 17.17 -6.27 -3.03
CA SER A 293 18.51 -5.79 -2.69
C SER A 293 19.31 -6.79 -1.85
N ASN A 294 20.61 -6.84 -2.13
CA ASN A 294 21.60 -7.57 -1.35
C ASN A 294 22.69 -6.65 -0.76
N SER A 295 22.57 -5.34 -0.93
CA SER A 295 23.45 -4.29 -0.38
C SER A 295 22.68 -3.31 0.50
N ALA A 296 23.38 -2.60 1.40
CA ALA A 296 22.77 -1.61 2.31
C ALA A 296 22.37 -0.31 1.60
N THR A 297 23.10 0.06 0.56
CA THR A 297 22.76 1.20 -0.31
C THR A 297 22.40 0.63 -1.67
N HIS A 298 21.21 0.96 -2.15
CA HIS A 298 20.72 0.41 -3.41
C HIS A 298 19.72 1.32 -4.11
N SER A 299 19.86 1.43 -5.42
CA SER A 299 18.98 2.25 -6.26
C SER A 299 18.30 1.39 -7.31
N HIS A 300 17.02 1.62 -7.51
CA HIS A 300 16.18 0.87 -8.44
C HIS A 300 15.64 1.82 -9.49
N ARG A 301 16.05 1.63 -10.75
CA ARG A 301 15.49 2.37 -11.88
C ARG A 301 14.19 1.71 -12.32
N LEU A 302 13.15 2.51 -12.49
CA LEU A 302 11.85 2.04 -12.92
C LEU A 302 11.87 1.86 -14.44
N GLU A 303 11.37 0.72 -14.92
CA GLU A 303 11.24 0.46 -16.36
C GLU A 303 10.36 1.53 -17.04
N LYS A 304 9.31 1.95 -16.34
CA LYS A 304 8.44 3.05 -16.73
C LYS A 304 8.30 4.01 -15.55
N PRO A 305 8.57 5.31 -15.73
CA PRO A 305 8.32 6.29 -14.68
C PRO A 305 6.86 6.27 -14.22
N ILE A 306 6.64 6.42 -12.92
CA ILE A 306 5.31 6.40 -12.30
C ILE A 306 4.90 7.82 -11.96
N SER A 307 3.71 8.23 -12.42
CA SER A 307 3.13 9.51 -12.01
C SER A 307 2.09 9.31 -10.93
N ALA A 308 2.36 9.83 -9.72
CA ALA A 308 1.44 9.83 -8.60
C ALA A 308 1.87 10.87 -7.54
N ALA A 309 0.94 11.21 -6.65
CA ALA A 309 1.23 11.97 -5.43
C ALA A 309 1.33 11.08 -4.18
N ARG A 310 0.76 9.87 -4.26
CA ARG A 310 0.74 8.92 -3.15
C ARG A 310 1.35 7.61 -3.57
N PHE A 311 2.25 7.13 -2.73
CA PHE A 311 2.99 5.90 -2.88
C PHE A 311 2.93 5.13 -1.58
N ARG A 312 3.15 3.82 -1.65
CA ARG A 312 3.41 3.03 -0.46
C ARG A 312 4.39 1.92 -0.77
N LEU A 313 5.18 1.57 0.23
CA LEU A 313 6.01 0.37 0.21
C LEU A 313 5.26 -0.73 0.95
N VAL A 314 5.19 -1.92 0.36
CA VAL A 314 4.52 -3.10 0.92
C VAL A 314 5.43 -4.32 0.90
N SER A 315 5.19 -5.26 1.82
CA SER A 315 5.89 -6.54 1.86
C SER A 315 5.56 -7.39 0.63
N ALA A 316 6.57 -8.04 0.04
CA ALA A 316 6.42 -8.82 -1.19
C ALA A 316 5.96 -10.29 -0.97
N GLY A 317 5.78 -10.75 0.28
CA GLY A 317 5.33 -12.12 0.56
C GLY A 317 5.23 -12.46 2.05
N GLY A 318 4.11 -12.12 2.69
CA GLY A 318 3.82 -12.45 4.09
C GLY A 318 2.86 -11.46 4.76
N GLY A 319 2.38 -11.79 5.96
CA GLY A 319 1.52 -10.93 6.79
C GLY A 319 2.24 -9.78 7.50
N SER A 320 3.58 -9.76 7.48
CA SER A 320 4.41 -8.78 8.18
C SER A 320 5.30 -7.95 7.25
N TRP A 321 5.71 -6.77 7.74
CA TRP A 321 6.68 -5.86 7.11
C TRP A 321 7.98 -6.61 6.78
N PRO A 322 8.66 -6.33 5.66
CA PRO A 322 9.74 -7.19 5.21
C PRO A 322 10.99 -6.99 6.09
N VAL A 323 11.28 -7.99 6.93
CA VAL A 323 12.56 -8.22 7.64
C VAL A 323 12.94 -7.16 8.69
N GLY A 324 12.71 -7.48 9.96
CA GLY A 324 13.20 -6.70 11.10
C GLY A 324 12.61 -5.30 11.25
N ASN A 325 13.12 -4.55 12.23
CA ASN A 325 12.73 -3.18 12.50
C ASN A 325 13.64 -2.23 11.70
N ILE A 326 13.07 -1.36 10.86
CA ILE A 326 13.82 -0.60 9.85
C ILE A 326 14.86 0.34 10.46
N ARG A 327 16.01 0.47 9.79
CA ARG A 327 17.06 1.45 10.06
C ARG A 327 17.50 2.13 8.75
N LEU A 328 16.59 2.92 8.20
CA LEU A 328 16.87 3.75 7.03
C LEU A 328 17.63 5.01 7.44
N GLY A 329 18.76 5.29 6.77
CA GLY A 329 19.39 6.60 6.79
C GLY A 329 18.65 7.58 5.89
N GLU A 330 18.36 7.17 4.66
CA GLU A 330 17.72 8.04 3.65
C GLU A 330 16.80 7.23 2.73
N LEU A 331 15.68 7.82 2.34
CA LEU A 331 14.81 7.36 1.25
C LEU A 331 14.68 8.46 0.20
N VAL A 332 15.02 8.14 -1.05
CA VAL A 332 15.13 9.12 -2.12
C VAL A 332 14.25 8.74 -3.29
N PHE A 333 13.35 9.64 -3.67
CA PHE A 333 12.63 9.55 -4.93
C PHE A 333 13.33 10.43 -5.97
N HIS A 334 13.64 9.82 -7.11
CA HIS A 334 14.27 10.47 -8.26
C HIS A 334 13.24 10.73 -9.35
N GLY A 335 13.43 11.82 -10.09
CA GLY A 335 12.58 12.18 -11.22
C GLY A 335 12.23 13.66 -11.24
N LYS A 336 10.94 14.00 -11.35
CA LYS A 336 10.46 15.38 -11.52
C LYS A 336 9.20 15.69 -10.71
N VAL A 337 9.07 16.94 -10.27
CA VAL A 337 7.79 17.52 -9.86
C VAL A 337 6.98 17.92 -11.09
N LEU A 338 5.70 17.55 -11.14
CA LEU A 338 4.80 17.84 -12.26
C LEU A 338 3.82 19.00 -12.00
N GLY A 339 3.64 19.42 -10.76
CA GLY A 339 2.69 20.46 -10.35
C GLY A 339 1.65 19.93 -9.36
N PRO A 340 0.46 20.56 -9.26
CA PRO A 340 -0.57 20.15 -8.31
C PRO A 340 -1.10 18.74 -8.58
N SER A 341 -1.40 17.99 -7.52
CA SER A 341 -1.97 16.63 -7.61
C SER A 341 -3.49 16.59 -7.73
N HIS A 342 -4.15 17.75 -7.81
CA HIS A 342 -5.58 17.83 -8.14
C HIS A 342 -5.88 17.11 -9.47
N PRO A 343 -6.91 16.24 -9.55
CA PRO A 343 -7.19 15.44 -10.75
C PRO A 343 -7.27 16.26 -12.04
N ASP A 344 -7.99 17.38 -12.03
CA ASP A 344 -8.10 18.25 -13.22
C ASP A 344 -6.78 18.93 -13.60
N ALA A 345 -5.91 19.22 -12.63
CA ALA A 345 -4.57 19.75 -12.92
C ALA A 345 -3.68 18.66 -13.54
N VAL A 346 -3.70 17.44 -12.99
CA VAL A 346 -2.95 16.28 -13.51
C VAL A 346 -3.37 15.96 -14.96
N GLU A 347 -4.66 16.04 -15.27
CA GLU A 347 -5.17 15.88 -16.63
C GLU A 347 -5.01 17.12 -17.52
N ASN A 348 -4.40 18.19 -17.00
CA ASN A 348 -4.15 19.44 -17.70
C ASN A 348 -5.42 20.07 -18.31
N ARG A 349 -6.55 19.98 -17.60
CA ARG A 349 -7.84 20.53 -18.06
C ARG A 349 -7.84 22.05 -18.05
N SER A 350 -8.70 22.66 -18.88
CA SER A 350 -8.89 24.11 -18.89
C SER A 350 -9.73 24.64 -17.72
N VAL A 351 -10.42 23.72 -17.03
CA VAL A 351 -11.16 23.99 -15.78
C VAL A 351 -10.75 23.00 -14.70
N ALA A 352 -10.49 23.50 -13.49
CA ALA A 352 -10.47 22.70 -12.27
C ALA A 352 -11.77 22.88 -11.51
N VAL A 353 -12.44 21.77 -11.21
CA VAL A 353 -13.62 21.73 -10.34
C VAL A 353 -13.16 21.59 -8.91
N LEU A 354 -13.16 22.70 -8.17
CA LEU A 354 -12.78 22.73 -6.76
C LEU A 354 -13.90 22.16 -5.89
N PHE A 355 -15.15 22.38 -6.28
CA PHE A 355 -16.32 21.72 -5.73
C PHE A 355 -17.52 21.79 -6.71
N ASP A 356 -18.26 20.68 -6.80
CA ASP A 356 -19.59 20.57 -7.44
C ASP A 356 -20.32 19.39 -6.74
N GLU A 357 -19.80 18.17 -6.90
CA GLU A 357 -20.46 16.96 -6.37
C GLU A 357 -19.62 16.11 -5.40
N ARG A 358 -18.29 16.26 -5.49
CA ARG A 358 -17.33 15.34 -4.87
C ARG A 358 -16.98 15.80 -3.46
N GLU A 359 -17.67 15.24 -2.48
CA GLU A 359 -17.43 15.53 -1.06
C GLU A 359 -15.98 15.22 -0.60
N GLU A 360 -15.36 14.21 -1.21
CA GLU A 360 -13.98 13.81 -0.92
C GLU A 360 -12.99 14.94 -1.13
N ASP A 361 -13.24 15.85 -2.09
CA ASP A 361 -12.33 16.96 -2.42
C ASP A 361 -12.25 17.97 -1.26
N LEU A 362 -13.27 18.03 -0.41
CA LEU A 362 -13.36 18.92 0.76
C LEU A 362 -13.46 18.17 2.09
N ALA A 363 -13.16 16.88 2.13
CA ALA A 363 -13.20 16.09 3.36
C ALA A 363 -12.33 16.69 4.48
N ALA A 364 -11.22 17.35 4.13
CA ALA A 364 -10.34 18.04 5.09
C ALA A 364 -11.00 19.27 5.75
N MET A 365 -12.08 19.83 5.20
CA MET A 365 -12.86 20.90 5.85
C MET A 365 -13.86 20.34 6.88
N MET A 366 -14.29 19.08 6.73
CA MET A 366 -15.17 18.39 7.66
C MET A 366 -14.47 17.91 8.94
N ALA A 367 -13.14 17.80 8.92
CA ALA A 367 -12.35 17.25 10.03
C ALA A 367 -12.32 18.13 11.30
N ALA A 368 -12.88 19.35 11.25
CA ALA A 368 -12.98 20.26 12.38
C ALA A 368 -14.43 20.31 12.91
N PRO A 369 -14.79 19.50 13.94
CA PRO A 369 -16.19 19.24 14.32
C PRO A 369 -16.94 20.46 14.89
N LEU A 370 -16.24 21.53 15.26
CA LEU A 370 -16.84 22.76 15.79
C LEU A 370 -17.19 23.79 14.70
N ARG A 371 -16.78 23.55 13.44
CA ARG A 371 -17.07 24.47 12.33
C ARG A 371 -18.45 24.16 11.76
N PRO A 372 -19.28 25.18 11.44
CA PRO A 372 -20.66 24.97 10.99
C PRO A 372 -20.78 24.51 9.54
N PHE A 373 -19.83 23.71 9.03
CA PHE A 373 -19.75 23.30 7.63
C PHE A 373 -20.41 21.94 7.39
N ALA A 374 -21.17 21.82 6.31
CA ALA A 374 -21.75 20.56 5.86
C ALA A 374 -21.99 20.55 4.34
N PHE A 375 -22.21 19.35 3.80
CA PHE A 375 -22.79 19.16 2.48
C PHE A 375 -24.32 19.20 2.58
N HIS A 376 -24.96 19.91 1.65
CA HIS A 376 -26.40 20.11 1.59
C HIS A 376 -26.97 19.47 0.33
N TYR A 377 -28.03 18.69 0.47
CA TYR A 377 -28.55 17.81 -0.59
C TYR A 377 -29.95 18.20 -1.11
N ALA A 378 -30.54 19.27 -0.58
CA ALA A 378 -31.90 19.68 -0.93
C ALA A 378 -31.95 20.91 -1.86
N ASP A 379 -30.82 21.59 -2.04
CA ASP A 379 -30.72 22.83 -2.79
C ASP A 379 -29.31 22.99 -3.36
N ALA A 380 -29.21 23.02 -4.68
CA ALA A 380 -27.96 23.17 -5.40
C ALA A 380 -28.18 24.07 -6.62
N TYR A 381 -27.15 24.81 -6.98
CA TYR A 381 -27.11 25.56 -8.22
C TYR A 381 -26.77 24.65 -9.41
N SER A 382 -25.87 23.67 -9.18
CA SER A 382 -25.43 22.65 -10.12
C SER A 382 -25.45 21.30 -9.42
N GLY A 383 -26.02 20.31 -10.10
CA GLY A 383 -26.14 18.93 -9.67
C GLY A 383 -27.10 18.75 -8.49
N GLY A 384 -26.79 17.82 -7.60
CA GLY A 384 -27.61 17.44 -6.46
C GLY A 384 -27.08 17.92 -5.12
N LYS A 385 -25.92 18.61 -5.06
CA LYS A 385 -25.28 18.99 -3.79
C LYS A 385 -24.74 20.41 -3.81
N SER A 386 -24.78 21.05 -2.65
CA SER A 386 -24.08 22.31 -2.40
C SER A 386 -23.34 22.25 -1.06
N LEU A 387 -22.50 23.25 -0.82
CA LEU A 387 -21.87 23.50 0.47
C LEU A 387 -22.78 24.39 1.31
N THR A 388 -22.83 24.13 2.62
CA THR A 388 -23.52 25.03 3.54
C THR A 388 -22.67 25.38 4.75
N LEU A 389 -22.83 26.62 5.20
CA LEU A 389 -22.64 26.97 6.61
C LEU A 389 -24.01 26.97 7.28
N THR A 390 -24.24 26.01 8.18
CA THR A 390 -25.56 25.75 8.80
C THR A 390 -25.98 26.81 9.80
N GLN A 391 -25.04 27.59 10.31
CA GLN A 391 -25.22 28.70 11.25
C GLN A 391 -24.09 29.72 11.05
N PRO A 392 -24.17 30.90 11.68
CA PRO A 392 -23.14 31.94 11.55
C PRO A 392 -21.76 31.46 11.94
N GLY A 393 -20.76 31.93 11.22
CA GLY A 393 -19.36 31.63 11.50
C GLY A 393 -18.56 31.43 10.23
N GLU A 394 -17.47 30.69 10.34
CA GLU A 394 -16.53 30.45 9.26
C GLU A 394 -16.07 29.01 9.22
N THR A 395 -15.60 28.59 8.05
CA THR A 395 -14.87 27.35 7.89
C THR A 395 -13.69 27.54 6.95
N VAL A 396 -12.65 26.76 7.20
CA VAL A 396 -11.46 26.62 6.37
C VAL A 396 -11.00 25.16 6.47
N SER A 397 -10.00 24.76 5.68
CA SER A 397 -9.36 23.45 5.82
C SER A 397 -8.83 23.21 7.25
N HIS A 398 -8.80 21.95 7.68
CA HIS A 398 -8.16 21.54 8.93
C HIS A 398 -6.64 21.80 8.87
N TRP A 399 -6.02 22.09 10.02
CA TRP A 399 -4.56 22.29 10.08
C TRP A 399 -3.82 20.96 9.85
N GLN A 400 -3.01 20.91 8.80
CA GLN A 400 -2.17 19.75 8.48
C GLN A 400 -0.69 20.16 8.51
N PRO A 401 0.08 19.82 9.57
CA PRO A 401 1.52 20.02 9.55
C PRO A 401 2.18 19.24 8.40
N PRO A 402 3.21 19.78 7.73
CA PRO A 402 3.72 21.16 7.83
C PRO A 402 3.03 22.16 6.88
N PHE A 403 1.99 21.76 6.18
CA PHE A 403 1.28 22.54 5.16
C PHE A 403 0.32 23.61 5.71
N GLY A 404 -0.02 23.55 6.99
CA GLY A 404 -0.96 24.45 7.64
C GLY A 404 -2.41 24.20 7.20
N HIS A 405 -3.22 25.26 7.13
CA HIS A 405 -4.60 25.19 6.62
C HIS A 405 -4.59 25.24 5.08
N CYS A 406 -4.31 24.08 4.48
CA CYS A 406 -4.39 23.87 3.04
C CYS A 406 -5.18 22.60 2.71
N LEU A 407 -5.75 22.53 1.52
CA LEU A 407 -6.44 21.36 1.01
C LEU A 407 -5.47 20.41 0.27
N PRO A 408 -5.66 19.08 0.41
CA PRO A 408 -4.94 18.10 -0.39
C PRO A 408 -5.15 18.35 -1.89
N GLY A 409 -4.11 18.17 -2.70
CA GLY A 409 -4.16 18.37 -4.15
C GLY A 409 -4.07 19.83 -4.62
N TRP A 410 -4.29 20.82 -3.75
CA TRP A 410 -4.42 22.22 -4.15
C TRP A 410 -3.09 22.97 -4.06
N ASP A 411 -2.49 23.31 -5.20
CA ASP A 411 -1.39 24.27 -5.28
C ASP A 411 -1.42 25.08 -6.58
N PHE A 412 -2.62 25.55 -6.93
CA PHE A 412 -2.87 26.21 -8.21
C PHE A 412 -2.17 27.56 -8.29
N GLU A 413 -1.75 27.92 -9.50
CA GLU A 413 -1.12 29.20 -9.79
C GLU A 413 -2.02 30.05 -10.68
N ILE A 414 -2.31 31.26 -10.23
CA ILE A 414 -3.02 32.26 -11.03
C ILE A 414 -2.00 33.03 -11.85
N VAL A 415 -2.13 32.98 -13.17
CA VAL A 415 -1.23 33.63 -14.12
C VAL A 415 -1.99 34.35 -15.23
N GLU A 416 -1.33 35.26 -15.96
CA GLU A 416 -1.96 36.02 -17.03
C GLU A 416 -2.45 35.13 -18.19
N ASN A 417 -1.61 34.17 -18.59
CA ASN A 417 -1.81 33.32 -19.77
C ASN A 417 -1.58 31.85 -19.39
N PRO A 418 -2.58 31.19 -18.77
CA PRO A 418 -2.42 29.83 -18.26
C PRO A 418 -2.22 28.80 -19.37
N GLN A 419 -1.18 27.97 -19.27
CA GLN A 419 -0.87 26.93 -20.27
C GLN A 419 -0.54 25.58 -19.63
N LYS A 420 0.03 25.57 -18.43
CA LYS A 420 0.54 24.36 -17.78
C LYS A 420 -0.45 23.74 -16.78
N PRO A 421 -0.25 22.47 -16.40
CA PRO A 421 -0.97 21.85 -15.29
C PRO A 421 -1.00 22.74 -14.04
N GLY A 422 -2.20 23.00 -13.54
CA GLY A 422 -2.39 23.80 -12.32
C GLY A 422 -2.34 25.32 -12.50
N GLU A 423 -2.10 25.83 -13.72
CA GLU A 423 -2.20 27.26 -14.02
C GLU A 423 -3.65 27.62 -14.40
N TYR A 424 -4.20 28.67 -13.79
CA TYR A 424 -5.54 29.20 -14.07
C TYR A 424 -5.55 30.74 -13.98
N ARG A 425 -6.71 31.38 -14.22
CA ARG A 425 -6.84 32.84 -14.12
C ARG A 425 -8.17 33.29 -13.51
N TRP A 426 -9.23 32.59 -13.82
CA TRP A 426 -10.58 32.97 -13.46
C TRP A 426 -11.11 32.10 -12.33
N LEU A 427 -11.87 32.70 -11.42
CA LEU A 427 -12.67 32.01 -10.41
C LEU A 427 -14.15 32.20 -10.73
N GLN A 428 -14.92 31.11 -10.63
CA GLN A 428 -16.38 31.15 -10.59
C GLN A 428 -16.89 30.41 -9.37
N PHE A 429 -17.95 30.91 -8.77
CA PHE A 429 -18.73 30.20 -7.77
C PHE A 429 -20.16 30.73 -7.75
N ALA A 430 -21.09 29.91 -7.30
CA ALA A 430 -22.46 30.30 -7.00
C ALA A 430 -22.66 30.38 -5.49
N TRP A 431 -23.51 31.30 -5.04
CA TRP A 431 -23.88 31.42 -3.64
C TRP A 431 -25.31 31.93 -3.47
N LYS A 432 -25.88 31.70 -2.30
CA LYS A 432 -27.07 32.40 -1.84
C LYS A 432 -27.20 32.35 -0.33
N ARG A 433 -28.05 33.22 0.22
CA ARG A 433 -28.37 33.16 1.65
C ARG A 433 -29.17 31.90 1.95
N GLY A 434 -28.85 31.24 3.06
CA GLY A 434 -29.59 30.09 3.56
C GLY A 434 -30.76 30.48 4.46
N ALA A 435 -30.79 31.71 4.98
CA ALA A 435 -31.85 32.21 5.86
C ALA A 435 -32.15 33.71 5.61
N PRO A 436 -33.38 34.19 5.88
CA PRO A 436 -33.74 35.60 5.73
C PRO A 436 -32.88 36.58 6.56
N GLU A 437 -32.41 36.13 7.73
CA GLU A 437 -31.60 36.88 8.68
C GLU A 437 -30.10 36.96 8.30
N THR A 438 -29.65 36.21 7.28
CA THR A 438 -28.27 36.28 6.82
C THR A 438 -27.94 37.70 6.32
N LYS A 439 -27.00 38.37 6.99
CA LYS A 439 -26.55 39.73 6.64
C LYS A 439 -25.31 39.75 5.75
N GLY A 440 -24.52 38.67 5.79
CA GLY A 440 -23.25 38.57 5.09
C GLY A 440 -22.97 37.16 4.59
N LEU A 441 -22.45 37.04 3.37
CA LEU A 441 -21.85 35.82 2.82
C LEU A 441 -20.43 36.12 2.39
N ALA A 442 -19.55 35.14 2.55
CA ALA A 442 -18.21 35.22 1.99
C ALA A 442 -17.68 33.87 1.50
N LEU A 443 -17.00 33.90 0.35
CA LEU A 443 -16.17 32.80 -0.14
C LEU A 443 -14.75 33.34 -0.39
N GLY A 444 -13.76 32.66 0.15
CA GLY A 444 -12.37 33.05 0.05
C GLY A 444 -11.49 31.97 -0.58
N VAL A 445 -10.50 32.39 -1.34
CA VAL A 445 -9.43 31.55 -1.89
C VAL A 445 -8.09 32.15 -1.54
N GLY A 446 -7.10 31.29 -1.26
CA GLY A 446 -5.92 31.72 -0.50
C GLY A 446 -4.69 30.83 -0.58
N PRO A 447 -3.50 31.35 -0.27
CA PRO A 447 -2.30 30.53 -0.09
C PRO A 447 -2.30 29.71 1.23
N GLY A 448 -3.14 30.06 2.21
CA GLY A 448 -3.27 29.34 3.48
C GLY A 448 -4.14 30.08 4.52
N HIS A 449 -4.71 29.34 5.48
CA HIS A 449 -5.71 29.83 6.44
C HIS A 449 -6.83 30.61 5.71
N THR A 450 -7.26 31.72 6.28
CA THR A 450 -8.20 32.71 5.73
C THR A 450 -7.48 33.80 4.93
N GLY A 451 -6.15 33.71 4.80
CA GLY A 451 -5.35 34.67 4.07
C GLY A 451 -5.62 34.59 2.57
N GLY A 452 -5.77 35.74 1.92
CA GLY A 452 -6.05 35.76 0.48
C GLY A 452 -7.17 36.71 0.08
N TRP A 453 -7.89 36.35 -0.99
CA TRP A 453 -9.05 37.12 -1.46
C TRP A 453 -10.32 36.57 -0.86
N LEU A 454 -11.16 37.46 -0.30
CA LEU A 454 -12.44 37.12 0.31
C LEU A 454 -13.55 37.86 -0.41
N PHE A 455 -14.33 37.17 -1.23
CA PHE A 455 -15.44 37.76 -1.95
C PHE A 455 -16.67 37.85 -1.04
N THR A 456 -17.30 39.02 -0.93
CA THR A 456 -18.36 39.25 0.05
C THR A 456 -19.65 39.77 -0.58
N ALA A 457 -20.79 39.35 -0.03
CA ALA A 457 -22.11 39.91 -0.33
C ALA A 457 -22.76 40.38 0.98
N GLY A 458 -23.12 41.67 1.06
CA GLY A 458 -23.63 42.26 2.30
C GLY A 458 -22.53 42.62 3.30
N GLU A 459 -22.80 42.38 4.58
CA GLU A 459 -21.86 42.66 5.67
C GLU A 459 -20.63 41.74 5.57
N PRO A 460 -19.41 42.28 5.43
CA PRO A 460 -18.22 41.45 5.31
C PRO A 460 -17.85 40.82 6.67
N PRO A 461 -17.60 39.50 6.74
CA PRO A 461 -17.10 38.87 7.96
C PRO A 461 -15.67 39.34 8.26
N LYS A 462 -15.33 39.40 9.54
CA LYS A 462 -14.00 39.83 10.01
C LYS A 462 -13.07 38.63 10.11
N LEU A 463 -12.32 38.36 9.05
CA LEU A 463 -11.35 37.26 8.99
C LEU A 463 -9.92 37.80 8.98
N GLU A 464 -9.05 37.23 9.79
CA GLU A 464 -7.65 37.63 9.86
C GLU A 464 -6.92 37.36 8.53
N GLY A 465 -6.13 38.32 8.05
CA GLY A 465 -5.33 38.19 6.82
C GLY A 465 -6.11 38.15 5.50
N ALA A 466 -7.45 38.20 5.55
CA ALA A 466 -8.30 38.22 4.37
C ALA A 466 -8.38 39.62 3.74
N ASN A 467 -8.42 39.67 2.41
CA ASN A 467 -8.62 40.89 1.63
C ASN A 467 -10.05 40.91 1.07
N PRO A 468 -10.99 41.61 1.72
CA PRO A 468 -12.40 41.61 1.31
C PRO A 468 -12.62 42.34 -0.01
N LYS A 469 -13.40 41.73 -0.90
CA LYS A 469 -13.82 42.29 -2.18
C LYS A 469 -15.33 42.14 -2.34
N SER A 470 -16.05 43.22 -2.09
CA SER A 470 -17.50 43.26 -2.24
C SER A 470 -17.93 42.95 -3.68
N GLN A 471 -18.88 42.02 -3.81
CA GLN A 471 -19.56 41.65 -5.06
C GLN A 471 -20.99 42.21 -5.10
N SER A 472 -21.63 42.36 -3.94
CA SER A 472 -22.98 42.92 -3.83
C SER A 472 -23.21 43.56 -2.45
N ASN A 473 -24.18 44.48 -2.38
CA ASN A 473 -24.53 45.18 -1.14
C ASN A 473 -25.40 44.35 -0.19
N SER A 474 -25.90 43.19 -0.61
CA SER A 474 -26.76 42.32 0.19
C SER A 474 -26.62 40.85 -0.25
N PRO A 475 -26.73 39.88 0.68
CA PRO A 475 -26.76 38.46 0.33
C PRO A 475 -27.92 38.15 -0.64
N PRO A 476 -27.66 37.46 -1.77
CA PRO A 476 -28.70 37.18 -2.75
C PRO A 476 -29.70 36.15 -2.23
N THR A 477 -30.98 36.34 -2.59
CA THR A 477 -32.10 35.46 -2.20
C THR A 477 -32.11 34.15 -3.00
N ASP A 478 -31.82 34.26 -4.29
CA ASP A 478 -31.66 33.15 -5.21
C ASP A 478 -30.18 32.95 -5.53
N TRP A 479 -29.84 31.84 -6.19
CA TRP A 479 -28.48 31.56 -6.60
C TRP A 479 -27.94 32.66 -7.52
N ASP A 480 -26.89 33.33 -7.06
CA ASP A 480 -26.14 34.32 -7.82
C ASP A 480 -24.76 33.77 -8.14
N VAL A 481 -24.23 34.10 -9.32
CA VAL A 481 -22.96 33.57 -9.82
C VAL A 481 -21.95 34.69 -9.89
N VAL A 482 -20.86 34.52 -9.15
CA VAL A 482 -19.73 35.44 -9.14
C VAL A 482 -18.67 34.93 -10.10
N ARG A 483 -18.11 35.83 -10.92
CA ARG A 483 -16.94 35.57 -11.78
C ARG A 483 -15.90 36.64 -11.58
N VAL A 484 -14.65 36.22 -11.41
CA VAL A 484 -13.54 37.14 -11.11
C VAL A 484 -12.30 36.77 -11.89
N ASP A 485 -11.70 37.77 -12.54
CA ASP A 485 -10.33 37.70 -13.06
C ASP A 485 -9.36 37.89 -11.90
N LEU A 486 -8.83 36.79 -11.37
CA LEU A 486 -7.96 36.81 -10.19
C LEU A 486 -6.60 37.43 -10.49
N TRP A 487 -6.09 37.30 -11.73
CA TRP A 487 -4.83 37.93 -12.13
C TRP A 487 -4.94 39.45 -12.09
N LYS A 488 -6.01 40.00 -12.69
CA LYS A 488 -6.27 41.44 -12.65
C LYS A 488 -6.57 41.92 -11.24
N LEU A 489 -7.32 41.15 -10.45
CA LEU A 489 -7.60 41.47 -9.05
C LEU A 489 -6.30 41.57 -8.23
N ASN A 490 -5.35 40.68 -8.47
CA ASN A 490 -4.05 40.67 -7.82
C ASN A 490 -3.03 41.64 -8.45
N GLY A 491 -3.49 42.66 -9.18
CA GLY A 491 -2.63 43.71 -9.75
C GLY A 491 -1.68 43.22 -10.85
N GLY A 492 -1.98 42.10 -11.50
CA GLY A 492 -1.14 41.52 -12.53
C GLY A 492 0.10 40.79 -11.97
N ALA A 493 -0.03 40.17 -10.80
CA ALA A 493 1.03 39.37 -10.18
C ALA A 493 0.56 37.94 -9.89
N PRO A 494 1.46 36.93 -9.95
CA PRO A 494 1.11 35.55 -9.64
C PRO A 494 0.55 35.37 -8.23
N TYR A 495 -0.39 34.45 -8.10
CA TYR A 495 -1.08 34.20 -6.84
C TYR A 495 -1.36 32.71 -6.66
N ARG A 496 -1.17 32.17 -5.44
CA ARG A 496 -1.36 30.74 -5.15
C ARG A 496 -2.68 30.47 -4.46
N ILE A 497 -3.37 29.42 -4.92
CA ILE A 497 -4.61 28.91 -4.30
C ILE A 497 -4.36 27.51 -3.75
N ARG A 498 -4.48 27.40 -2.43
CA ARG A 498 -4.23 26.21 -1.62
C ARG A 498 -5.34 25.95 -0.59
N THR A 499 -6.24 26.92 -0.39
CA THR A 499 -7.31 26.86 0.60
C THR A 499 -8.62 27.42 0.04
N LEU A 500 -9.72 26.97 0.63
CA LEU A 500 -11.07 27.49 0.48
C LEU A 500 -11.55 27.93 1.86
N THR A 501 -12.15 29.12 1.92
CA THR A 501 -12.77 29.67 3.12
C THR A 501 -14.22 29.98 2.83
N LEU A 502 -15.14 29.60 3.71
CA LEU A 502 -16.53 30.07 3.66
C LEU A 502 -16.83 30.79 4.97
N ALA A 503 -17.63 31.85 4.92
CA ALA A 503 -18.09 32.53 6.12
C ALA A 503 -19.48 33.16 5.93
N THR A 504 -20.21 33.31 7.04
CA THR A 504 -21.50 34.00 7.08
C THR A 504 -21.64 34.90 8.31
N VAL A 505 -22.49 35.92 8.20
CA VAL A 505 -22.87 36.82 9.30
C VAL A 505 -24.36 36.67 9.59
N ASP A 506 -24.69 36.43 10.86
CA ASP A 506 -26.03 36.24 11.46
C ASP A 506 -26.89 35.06 11.00
N GLY A 507 -26.82 34.62 9.74
CA GLY A 507 -27.56 33.46 9.24
C GLY A 507 -26.70 32.42 8.51
N SER A 508 -27.37 31.43 7.91
CA SER A 508 -26.74 30.38 7.10
C SER A 508 -26.45 30.82 5.66
N GLY A 509 -25.63 30.07 4.95
CA GLY A 509 -25.25 30.34 3.57
C GLY A 509 -25.06 29.08 2.77
N LEU A 510 -25.30 29.16 1.46
CA LEU A 510 -25.12 28.08 0.51
C LEU A 510 -24.11 28.53 -0.56
N PHE A 511 -23.22 27.62 -0.94
CA PHE A 511 -22.17 27.84 -1.94
C PHE A 511 -22.08 26.63 -2.84
N ASP A 512 -21.82 26.85 -4.13
CA ASP A 512 -21.81 25.77 -5.09
C ASP A 512 -20.96 26.12 -6.32
N GLN A 513 -20.65 25.11 -7.13
CA GLN A 513 -19.94 25.21 -8.39
C GLN A 513 -18.68 26.10 -8.30
N VAL A 514 -17.76 25.73 -7.40
CA VAL A 514 -16.49 26.45 -7.21
C VAL A 514 -15.49 25.96 -8.26
N LEU A 515 -15.11 26.83 -9.18
CA LEU A 515 -14.32 26.49 -10.37
C LEU A 515 -13.15 27.44 -10.56
N LEU A 516 -12.03 26.91 -11.04
CA LEU A 516 -10.96 27.70 -11.65
C LEU A 516 -10.93 27.47 -13.15
N GLY A 517 -10.85 28.53 -13.95
CA GLY A 517 -10.79 28.49 -15.41
C GLY A 517 -9.55 29.17 -15.95
N ARG A 518 -9.00 28.67 -17.06
CA ARG A 518 -7.89 29.34 -17.77
C ARG A 518 -8.37 30.61 -18.46
N THR A 519 -9.56 30.54 -19.06
CA THR A 519 -10.26 31.67 -19.66
C THR A 519 -11.65 31.82 -19.04
N GLU A 520 -12.26 32.99 -19.23
CA GLU A 520 -13.66 33.20 -18.81
C GLU A 520 -14.63 32.28 -19.57
N ALA A 521 -14.35 32.00 -20.85
CA ALA A 521 -15.18 31.16 -21.70
C ALA A 521 -15.18 29.69 -21.25
N ASP A 522 -14.05 29.17 -20.75
CA ASP A 522 -13.95 27.80 -20.22
C ASP A 522 -14.98 27.54 -19.11
N LEU A 523 -15.22 28.54 -18.26
CA LEU A 523 -16.17 28.46 -17.14
C LEU A 523 -17.63 28.43 -17.58
N GLN A 524 -17.94 28.96 -18.77
CA GLN A 524 -19.28 28.94 -19.35
C GLN A 524 -19.60 27.58 -20.01
N ALA A 525 -18.58 26.85 -20.44
CA ALA A 525 -18.72 25.57 -21.11
C ALA A 525 -18.98 24.40 -20.16
N VAL A 526 -18.78 24.57 -18.85
CA VAL A 526 -19.07 23.55 -17.85
C VAL A 526 -20.59 23.38 -17.75
N PRO A 527 -21.15 22.23 -18.14
CA PRO A 527 -22.58 22.02 -18.11
C PRO A 527 -23.08 22.17 -16.68
N ARG A 528 -24.18 22.91 -16.48
CA ARG A 528 -24.97 22.75 -15.27
C ARG A 528 -25.47 21.31 -15.28
N ARG A 529 -24.89 20.47 -14.44
CA ARG A 529 -25.50 19.17 -14.17
C ARG A 529 -26.80 19.53 -13.47
N HIS A 530 -27.93 19.02 -13.93
CA HIS A 530 -29.17 19.20 -13.18
C HIS A 530 -29.40 17.90 -12.39
N PRO A 531 -30.00 17.97 -11.20
CA PRO A 531 -30.30 16.79 -10.41
C PRO A 531 -31.25 15.84 -11.14
#